data_AF-A0A0E9NCY0-F1
#
_entry.id   AF-A0A0E9NCY0-F1
#
_cell.length_a   1.000
_cell.length_b   1.000
_cell.length_c   1.000
_cell.angle_alpha   90.00
_cell.angle_beta   90.00
_cell.angle_gamma   90.00
#
_symmetry.space_group_name_H-M   'P 1'
#
loop_
_entity.id
_entity.type
_entity.pdbx_description
1 polymer ?
#
loop_
_entity_poly.entity_id
_entity_poly.type
_entity_poly.pdbx_seq_one_letter_code
_entity_poly.pdbx_strand_id
1 'polypeptide(L)'
;MASRSLFAPLRRLNTRSQHRTFSTTAPTAVKKEKLLQVQLIAPHPTLGAAGSIVKVPPGRMRQVLFPQGQAAYLVHGQPLPYDAKRFEERERRQNERLEMEDAERAAKKEEWERERRIRDLEVLREKSGSELVFHRRTVNSESRIGPIHGSVTAKDVVAEIMALTDAVVSEHDVSFFVNGKEVDRVREIGKAAVKVAVGSEDTVRDVIEFVAVVQPEGETGCGRCIDHDCHRALAKERVTKRKDSKAYGGMNSSIHLQTPPIMPALTLARPTLGSNVPLKVVVDPLVMFSILDHALRRPADSQERVIGTLLGVRSEDGTEVEIRNCFAVPHNESSEQVEVDMEYHKTMYALHQRANPKEVLVGWYATHPSLNAFSALIQNFYASEIPSGPCVHLTMSTKAGKEMAVETYVSSVVGITPERAADSCLFVPVASEVRYGDAERTGLEVIASAKASSTRTAIPTSDISALERSITEVLSMIDRVSAYVSRVLSGSERANNAVGRFLMDTLSQAPKLDETEVEKMFNSHLQDVLMVVYLAETVRTQLAIGSKLVGLVGERRGDTMGKKRSKVRWVCFIAILVLVFGSISCWYMIED
;
A
#
# COMPACT_ATOMS: atom_id res chain seq x y z
N MET A 1 38.83 -53.54 -15.78
CA MET A 1 38.20 -53.54 -17.12
C MET A 1 36.91 -52.73 -16.98
N ALA A 2 36.78 -51.49 -17.45
CA ALA A 2 36.99 -50.98 -18.81
C ALA A 2 36.15 -51.73 -19.86
N SER A 3 35.41 -51.09 -20.78
CA SER A 3 34.92 -49.70 -20.90
C SER A 3 34.03 -49.62 -22.15
N ARG A 4 33.20 -48.57 -22.31
CA ARG A 4 32.73 -48.04 -23.62
C ARG A 4 31.84 -49.00 -24.46
N SER A 5 31.12 -48.56 -25.50
CA SER A 5 30.46 -47.28 -25.80
C SER A 5 29.60 -47.51 -27.06
N LEU A 6 28.37 -47.00 -27.13
CA LEU A 6 27.57 -47.02 -28.36
C LEU A 6 27.16 -45.60 -28.79
N PHE A 7 27.80 -45.13 -29.86
CA PHE A 7 27.43 -44.05 -30.77
C PHE A 7 26.97 -44.74 -32.08
N ALA A 8 26.08 -44.25 -32.95
CA ALA A 8 25.21 -43.08 -33.05
C ALA A 8 24.03 -43.48 -34.04
N PRO A 9 23.13 -42.63 -34.61
CA PRO A 9 23.23 -41.18 -34.85
C PRO A 9 22.06 -40.31 -34.33
N LEU A 10 22.41 -39.08 -33.95
CA LEU A 10 21.46 -38.03 -33.58
C LEU A 10 20.79 -37.42 -34.82
N ARG A 11 19.45 -37.43 -34.88
CA ARG A 11 18.70 -36.52 -35.77
C ARG A 11 18.75 -35.11 -35.18
N ARG A 12 19.26 -34.15 -35.97
CA ARG A 12 19.35 -32.73 -35.60
C ARG A 12 17.95 -32.15 -35.36
N LEU A 13 17.61 -31.86 -34.10
CA LEU A 13 16.52 -30.95 -33.76
C LEU A 13 16.99 -29.52 -33.97
N ASN A 14 16.39 -28.83 -34.92
CA ASN A 14 16.74 -27.47 -35.29
C ASN A 14 16.11 -26.48 -34.30
N THR A 15 16.85 -26.09 -33.25
CA THR A 15 16.45 -25.09 -32.25
C THR A 15 16.47 -23.69 -32.85
N ARG A 16 15.50 -23.40 -33.74
CA ARG A 16 15.30 -22.06 -34.28
C ARG A 16 14.70 -21.16 -33.21
N SER A 17 15.58 -20.45 -32.50
CA SER A 17 15.22 -19.33 -31.62
C SER A 17 14.21 -18.41 -32.34
N GLN A 18 12.98 -18.38 -31.85
CA GLN A 18 12.04 -17.34 -32.25
C GLN A 18 12.25 -16.14 -31.33
N HIS A 19 13.10 -15.22 -31.79
CA HIS A 19 13.01 -13.84 -31.33
C HIS A 19 11.58 -13.35 -31.58
N ARG A 20 10.83 -13.10 -30.50
CA ARG A 20 9.58 -12.33 -30.57
C ARG A 20 9.93 -10.88 -30.88
N THR A 21 10.13 -10.58 -32.16
CA THR A 21 10.09 -9.21 -32.66
C THR A 21 8.67 -8.67 -32.44
N PHE A 22 8.56 -7.59 -31.67
CA PHE A 22 7.30 -6.86 -31.51
C PHE A 22 6.93 -6.20 -32.85
N SER A 23 6.19 -6.93 -33.69
CA SER A 23 5.63 -6.39 -34.93
C SER A 23 4.39 -5.57 -34.61
N THR A 24 4.57 -4.27 -34.40
CA THR A 24 3.49 -3.28 -34.33
C THR A 24 2.84 -3.11 -35.70
N THR A 25 1.96 -4.05 -36.09
CA THR A 25 0.91 -3.89 -37.11
C THR A 25 -0.04 -5.10 -37.14
N ALA A 26 -0.55 -5.52 -35.98
CA ALA A 26 -1.79 -6.29 -35.97
C ALA A 26 -2.95 -5.34 -36.36
N PRO A 27 -3.78 -5.63 -37.37
CA PRO A 27 -4.99 -4.85 -37.60
C PRO A 27 -5.91 -5.04 -36.40
N THR A 28 -6.19 -3.95 -35.67
CA THR A 28 -7.14 -3.96 -34.57
C THR A 28 -8.49 -4.43 -35.09
N ALA A 29 -8.91 -5.63 -34.68
CA ALA A 29 -10.22 -6.16 -34.99
C ALA A 29 -11.26 -5.22 -34.36
N VAL A 30 -11.86 -4.36 -35.18
CA VAL A 30 -12.92 -3.44 -34.76
C VAL A 30 -14.06 -4.30 -34.21
N LYS A 31 -14.23 -4.28 -32.88
CA LYS A 31 -15.38 -4.90 -32.21
C LYS A 31 -16.64 -4.29 -32.82
N LYS A 32 -17.37 -5.07 -33.61
CA LYS A 32 -18.72 -4.69 -34.05
C LYS A 32 -19.58 -4.52 -32.78
N GLU A 33 -19.85 -3.28 -32.41
CA GLU A 33 -20.73 -2.98 -31.29
C GLU A 33 -22.11 -3.59 -31.57
N LYS A 34 -22.62 -4.37 -30.61
CA LYS A 34 -23.96 -4.97 -30.71
C LYS A 34 -25.01 -3.87 -30.53
N LEU A 35 -25.48 -3.31 -31.64
CA LEU A 35 -26.60 -2.36 -31.65
C LEU A 35 -27.86 -3.04 -31.12
N LEU A 36 -28.54 -2.39 -30.16
CA LEU A 36 -29.83 -2.83 -29.63
C LEU A 36 -30.96 -2.28 -30.49
N GLN A 37 -32.01 -3.08 -30.69
CA GLN A 37 -33.28 -2.61 -31.23
C GLN A 37 -34.11 -2.04 -30.08
N VAL A 38 -34.55 -0.80 -30.23
CA VAL A 38 -35.32 -0.04 -29.23
C VAL A 38 -36.49 0.65 -29.92
N GLN A 39 -37.61 0.83 -29.23
CA GLN A 39 -38.76 1.54 -29.78
C GLN A 39 -38.78 2.97 -29.25
N LEU A 40 -38.89 3.97 -30.13
CA LEU A 40 -39.03 5.37 -29.69
C LEU A 40 -40.40 5.60 -29.06
N ILE A 41 -40.44 6.19 -27.86
CA ILE A 41 -41.66 6.64 -27.19
C ILE A 41 -42.03 8.06 -27.65
N ALA A 42 -41.02 8.93 -27.76
CA ALA A 42 -41.14 10.30 -28.22
C ALA A 42 -40.45 10.49 -29.60
N PRO A 43 -40.90 11.43 -30.44
CA PRO A 43 -40.20 11.75 -31.68
C PRO A 43 -38.83 12.37 -31.37
N HIS A 44 -37.76 11.82 -31.96
CA HIS A 44 -36.39 12.29 -31.72
C HIS A 44 -35.78 12.80 -33.05
N PRO A 45 -35.24 14.04 -33.11
CA PRO A 45 -34.91 14.75 -34.35
C PRO A 45 -34.05 13.98 -35.36
N THR A 46 -33.15 13.12 -34.87
CA THR A 46 -32.20 12.34 -35.70
C THR A 46 -32.50 10.84 -35.78
N LEU A 47 -33.50 10.33 -35.07
CA LEU A 47 -33.75 8.88 -34.95
C LEU A 47 -35.11 8.47 -35.55
N GLY A 48 -36.09 9.37 -35.60
CA GLY A 48 -37.37 9.12 -36.25
C GLY A 48 -38.59 9.55 -35.41
N ALA A 49 -39.77 9.21 -35.92
CA ALA A 49 -41.04 9.46 -35.24
C ALA A 49 -41.28 8.47 -34.08
N ALA A 50 -42.17 8.85 -33.15
CA ALA A 50 -42.64 7.98 -32.08
C ALA A 50 -43.22 6.66 -32.63
N GLY A 51 -43.02 5.57 -31.90
CA GLY A 51 -43.43 4.22 -32.27
C GLY A 51 -42.45 3.48 -33.21
N SER A 52 -41.49 4.15 -33.84
CA SER A 52 -40.53 3.51 -34.75
C SER A 52 -39.47 2.68 -34.00
N ILE A 53 -39.03 1.57 -34.62
CA ILE A 53 -37.99 0.68 -34.09
C ILE A 53 -36.64 1.08 -34.68
N VAL A 54 -35.70 1.48 -33.83
CA VAL A 54 -34.40 2.04 -34.22
C VAL A 54 -33.26 1.22 -33.60
N LYS A 55 -32.12 1.15 -34.30
CA LYS A 55 -30.91 0.47 -33.83
C LYS A 55 -29.95 1.48 -33.18
N VAL A 56 -29.70 1.33 -31.88
CA VAL A 56 -28.92 2.29 -31.08
C VAL A 56 -27.79 1.58 -30.30
N PRO A 57 -26.60 2.18 -30.13
CA PRO A 57 -25.55 1.64 -29.27
C PRO A 57 -26.02 1.48 -27.80
N PRO A 58 -25.64 0.39 -27.09
CA PRO A 58 -26.10 0.12 -25.73
C PRO A 58 -25.83 1.24 -24.73
N GLY A 59 -24.69 1.93 -24.85
CA GLY A 59 -24.34 3.07 -24.00
C GLY A 59 -25.31 4.24 -24.14
N ARG A 60 -25.57 4.67 -25.39
CA ARG A 60 -26.50 5.77 -25.69
C ARG A 60 -27.94 5.47 -25.26
N MET A 61 -28.38 4.22 -25.40
CA MET A 61 -29.68 3.80 -24.86
C MET A 61 -29.72 3.91 -23.32
N ARG A 62 -28.70 3.36 -22.63
CA ARG A 62 -28.64 3.32 -21.16
C ARG A 62 -28.47 4.70 -20.51
N GLN A 63 -27.70 5.60 -21.13
CA GLN A 63 -27.29 6.88 -20.53
C GLN A 63 -28.17 8.06 -20.93
N VAL A 64 -28.83 8.02 -22.10
CA VAL A 64 -29.56 9.18 -22.64
C VAL A 64 -31.02 8.82 -22.92
N LEU A 65 -31.28 7.88 -23.84
CA LEU A 65 -32.63 7.68 -24.35
C LEU A 65 -33.59 7.03 -23.34
N PHE A 66 -33.10 6.08 -22.53
CA PHE A 66 -33.93 5.41 -21.53
C PHE A 66 -34.18 6.30 -20.29
N PRO A 67 -33.19 6.96 -19.66
CA PRO A 67 -33.45 7.84 -18.52
C PRO A 67 -34.32 9.06 -18.86
N GLN A 68 -34.30 9.53 -20.11
CA GLN A 68 -35.13 10.65 -20.57
C GLN A 68 -36.53 10.21 -21.08
N GLY A 69 -36.89 8.93 -20.96
CA GLY A 69 -38.18 8.41 -21.44
C GLY A 69 -38.40 8.50 -22.95
N GLN A 70 -37.34 8.70 -23.74
CA GLN A 70 -37.42 8.89 -25.19
C GLN A 70 -37.53 7.56 -25.96
N ALA A 71 -37.03 6.46 -25.38
CA ALA A 71 -37.10 5.13 -25.98
C ALA A 71 -37.31 4.02 -24.94
N ALA A 72 -38.05 2.98 -25.32
CA ALA A 72 -38.24 1.74 -24.57
C ALA A 72 -37.32 0.62 -25.09
N TYR A 73 -36.86 -0.23 -24.16
CA TYR A 73 -36.26 -1.51 -24.52
C TYR A 73 -37.33 -2.47 -25.07
N LEU A 74 -37.02 -3.18 -26.15
CA LEU A 74 -37.86 -4.25 -26.69
C LEU A 74 -37.48 -5.59 -26.05
N VAL A 75 -38.45 -6.27 -25.43
CA VAL A 75 -38.32 -7.61 -24.87
C VAL A 75 -39.38 -8.50 -25.52
N HIS A 76 -38.96 -9.57 -26.19
CA HIS A 76 -39.84 -10.47 -26.95
C HIS A 76 -40.79 -9.74 -27.94
N GLY A 77 -40.35 -8.62 -28.50
CA GLY A 77 -41.13 -7.82 -29.47
C GLY A 77 -42.10 -6.82 -28.85
N GLN A 78 -42.23 -6.74 -27.53
CA GLN A 78 -43.05 -5.74 -26.83
C GLN A 78 -42.16 -4.69 -26.12
N PRO A 79 -42.57 -3.41 -26.08
CA PRO A 79 -41.85 -2.38 -25.34
C PRO A 79 -42.02 -2.58 -23.83
N LEU A 80 -40.91 -2.53 -23.08
CA LEU A 80 -40.97 -2.47 -21.63
C LEU A 80 -41.61 -1.15 -21.17
N PRO A 81 -42.55 -1.18 -20.20
CA PRO A 81 -43.13 0.04 -19.64
C PRO A 81 -42.08 0.97 -19.05
N TYR A 82 -42.14 2.26 -19.40
CA TYR A 82 -41.28 3.29 -18.84
C TYR A 82 -41.95 3.92 -17.61
N ASP A 83 -41.39 3.65 -16.42
CA ASP A 83 -41.87 4.17 -15.14
C ASP A 83 -41.06 5.40 -14.71
N ALA A 84 -41.49 6.58 -15.18
CA ALA A 84 -40.79 7.85 -14.96
C ALA A 84 -40.60 8.18 -13.47
N LYS A 85 -41.64 7.94 -12.64
CA LYS A 85 -41.65 8.30 -11.21
C LYS A 85 -40.50 7.63 -10.45
N ARG A 86 -40.17 6.39 -10.81
CA ARG A 86 -39.10 5.61 -10.17
C ARG A 86 -37.69 6.10 -10.53
N PHE A 87 -37.54 6.80 -11.67
CA PHE A 87 -36.28 7.46 -12.04
C PHE A 87 -36.14 8.81 -11.34
N GLU A 88 -37.19 9.63 -11.34
CA GLU A 88 -37.23 10.92 -10.63
C GLU A 88 -36.94 10.74 -9.13
N GLU A 89 -37.57 9.76 -8.47
CA GLU A 89 -37.32 9.45 -7.04
C GLU A 89 -35.87 9.01 -6.79
N ARG A 90 -35.24 8.32 -7.74
CA ARG A 90 -33.84 7.86 -7.64
C ARG A 90 -32.86 9.01 -7.83
N GLU A 91 -33.14 9.91 -8.78
CA GLU A 91 -32.33 11.09 -9.05
C GLU A 91 -32.42 12.08 -7.88
N ARG A 92 -33.61 12.29 -7.32
CA ARG A 92 -33.80 13.09 -6.09
C ARG A 92 -32.98 12.54 -4.93
N ARG A 93 -33.05 11.23 -4.65
CA ARG A 93 -32.21 10.56 -3.63
C ARG A 93 -30.70 10.66 -3.91
N GLN A 94 -30.29 10.81 -5.17
CA GLN A 94 -28.89 10.98 -5.53
C GLN A 94 -28.41 12.40 -5.26
N ASN A 95 -29.23 13.41 -5.57
CA ASN A 95 -28.93 14.82 -5.26
C ASN A 95 -28.97 15.06 -3.75
N GLU A 96 -30.00 14.59 -3.05
CA GLU A 96 -30.10 14.64 -1.57
C GLU A 96 -28.83 14.08 -0.89
N ARG A 97 -28.25 13.00 -1.45
CA ARG A 97 -27.01 12.42 -0.92
C ARG A 97 -25.78 13.30 -1.20
N LEU A 98 -25.65 13.85 -2.41
CA LEU A 98 -24.54 14.74 -2.77
C LEU A 98 -24.57 16.03 -1.94
N GLU A 99 -25.76 16.60 -1.72
CA GLU A 99 -25.95 17.76 -0.84
C GLU A 99 -25.53 17.48 0.61
N MET A 100 -25.83 16.28 1.14
CA MET A 100 -25.31 15.88 2.47
C MET A 100 -23.80 15.65 2.48
N GLU A 101 -23.22 15.03 1.45
CA GLU A 101 -21.76 14.82 1.34
C GLU A 101 -21.01 16.16 1.28
N ASP A 102 -21.52 17.16 0.56
CA ASP A 102 -20.93 18.50 0.48
C ASP A 102 -21.16 19.34 1.74
N ALA A 103 -22.31 19.18 2.42
CA ALA A 103 -22.54 19.78 3.73
C ALA A 103 -21.60 19.21 4.82
N GLU A 104 -21.33 17.89 4.81
CA GLU A 104 -20.37 17.26 5.72
C GLU A 104 -18.94 17.77 5.47
N ARG A 105 -18.54 17.94 4.20
CA ARG A 105 -17.25 18.54 3.82
C ARG A 105 -17.12 19.98 4.30
N ALA A 106 -18.19 20.78 4.18
CA ALA A 106 -18.22 22.16 4.67
C ALA A 106 -18.07 22.19 6.21
N ALA A 107 -18.83 21.39 6.94
CA ALA A 107 -18.75 21.31 8.40
C ALA A 107 -17.36 20.88 8.89
N LYS A 108 -16.75 19.85 8.29
CA LYS A 108 -15.38 19.42 8.60
C LYS A 108 -14.33 20.48 8.31
N LYS A 109 -14.52 21.29 7.25
CA LYS A 109 -13.64 22.41 6.94
C LYS A 109 -13.72 23.50 8.01
N GLU A 110 -14.93 23.87 8.44
CA GLU A 110 -15.13 24.84 9.54
C GLU A 110 -14.57 24.34 10.87
N GLU A 111 -14.68 23.03 11.14
CA GLU A 111 -14.10 22.40 12.32
C GLU A 111 -12.57 22.43 12.32
N TRP A 112 -11.94 22.04 11.20
CA TRP A 112 -10.49 22.11 11.03
C TRP A 112 -9.95 23.55 11.13
N GLU A 113 -10.65 24.52 10.54
CA GLU A 113 -10.29 25.93 10.65
C GLU A 113 -10.43 26.47 12.10
N ARG A 114 -11.37 25.93 12.88
CA ARG A 114 -11.55 26.25 14.30
C ARG A 114 -10.43 25.67 15.15
N GLU A 115 -10.09 24.40 14.98
CA GLU A 115 -8.96 23.76 15.65
C GLU A 115 -7.63 24.44 15.33
N ARG A 116 -7.42 24.81 14.06
CA ARG A 116 -6.22 25.54 13.64
C ARG A 116 -6.12 26.89 14.36
N ARG A 117 -7.21 27.67 14.43
CA ARG A 117 -7.23 28.96 15.15
C ARG A 117 -6.91 28.79 16.64
N ILE A 118 -7.40 27.74 17.29
CA ILE A 118 -7.08 27.45 18.70
C ILE A 118 -5.58 27.13 18.86
N ARG A 119 -5.00 26.31 17.99
CA ARG A 119 -3.57 25.98 18.01
C ARG A 119 -2.68 27.21 17.78
N ASP A 120 -3.02 28.03 16.78
CA ASP A 120 -2.27 29.25 16.44
C ASP A 120 -2.32 30.25 17.62
N LEU A 121 -3.47 30.37 18.32
CA LEU A 121 -3.63 31.14 19.56
C LEU A 121 -2.74 30.64 20.71
N GLU A 122 -2.69 29.33 20.96
CA GLU A 122 -1.87 28.74 22.03
C GLU A 122 -0.37 28.99 21.80
N VAL A 123 0.12 28.82 20.57
CA VAL A 123 1.52 29.07 20.21
C VAL A 123 1.90 30.55 20.36
N LEU A 124 1.01 31.48 19.96
CA LEU A 124 1.25 32.91 20.15
C LEU A 124 1.27 33.29 21.64
N ARG A 125 0.42 32.66 22.46
CA ARG A 125 0.39 32.88 23.92
C ARG A 125 1.66 32.38 24.60
N GLU A 126 2.18 31.22 24.21
CA GLU A 126 3.45 30.68 24.72
C GLU A 126 4.63 31.62 24.42
N LYS A 127 4.64 32.29 23.27
CA LYS A 127 5.70 33.24 22.87
C LYS A 127 5.44 34.70 23.24
N SER A 128 4.42 34.98 24.04
CA SER A 128 4.16 36.34 24.56
C SER A 128 5.40 36.92 25.26
N GLY A 129 5.67 38.21 25.01
CA GLY A 129 6.88 38.90 25.51
C GLY A 129 8.17 38.64 24.72
N SER A 130 8.15 37.87 23.63
CA SER A 130 9.34 37.66 22.78
C SER A 130 9.81 38.96 22.09
N GLU A 131 11.12 39.10 21.91
CA GLU A 131 11.72 40.22 21.17
C GLU A 131 11.78 39.94 19.66
N LEU A 132 11.10 40.78 18.86
CA LEU A 132 11.12 40.77 17.40
C LEU A 132 12.20 41.75 16.91
N VAL A 133 13.29 41.28 16.31
CA VAL A 133 14.48 42.12 16.01
C VAL A 133 14.54 42.52 14.53
N PHE A 134 14.21 43.77 14.24
CA PHE A 134 14.18 44.32 12.89
C PHE A 134 15.46 45.10 12.58
N HIS A 135 16.19 44.68 11.55
CA HIS A 135 17.38 45.39 11.06
C HIS A 135 16.95 46.33 9.92
N ARG A 136 17.36 47.60 9.98
CA ARG A 136 17.00 48.62 8.98
C ARG A 136 18.20 49.51 8.64
N ARG A 137 18.33 49.85 7.35
CA ARG A 137 19.34 50.80 6.88
C ARG A 137 19.07 52.22 7.35
N THR A 138 20.14 52.89 7.76
CA THR A 138 20.22 54.34 7.96
C THR A 138 20.61 55.03 6.67
N VAL A 139 19.84 56.03 6.23
CA VAL A 139 20.20 56.90 5.11
C VAL A 139 20.52 58.30 5.65
N ASN A 140 21.71 58.80 5.32
CA ASN A 140 22.31 60.06 5.81
C ASN A 140 22.46 60.17 7.34
N SER A 141 23.70 60.06 7.82
CA SER A 141 24.10 60.39 9.21
C SER A 141 24.42 61.88 9.43
N GLU A 142 24.61 62.67 8.38
CA GLU A 142 25.20 64.03 8.45
C GLU A 142 24.22 65.20 8.18
N SER A 143 22.92 64.96 8.02
CA SER A 143 21.94 66.04 7.84
C SER A 143 21.53 66.70 9.18
N ARG A 144 21.21 68.01 9.15
CA ARG A 144 20.64 68.75 10.31
C ARG A 144 19.23 68.28 10.71
N ILE A 145 18.62 67.48 9.85
CA ILE A 145 17.45 66.65 10.12
C ILE A 145 18.02 65.26 10.41
N GLY A 146 17.74 64.68 11.57
CA GLY A 146 18.41 63.48 12.08
C GLY A 146 18.31 62.24 11.17
N PRO A 147 19.04 61.15 11.51
CA PRO A 147 19.19 59.99 10.65
C PRO A 147 17.83 59.41 10.22
N ILE A 148 17.71 59.11 8.92
CA ILE A 148 16.46 58.59 8.36
C ILE A 148 16.49 57.06 8.37
N HIS A 149 15.53 56.46 9.05
CA HIS A 149 15.38 55.01 9.20
C HIS A 149 14.19 54.48 8.38
N GLY A 150 14.29 53.24 7.89
CA GLY A 150 13.15 52.54 7.29
C GLY A 150 12.12 52.16 8.36
N SER A 151 10.85 52.53 8.17
CA SER A 151 9.79 52.22 9.13
C SER A 151 9.44 50.73 9.19
N VAL A 152 9.07 50.23 10.37
CA VAL A 152 8.47 48.89 10.56
C VAL A 152 6.94 49.02 10.46
N THR A 153 6.33 48.18 9.62
CA THR A 153 4.89 48.16 9.31
C THR A 153 4.24 46.87 9.81
N ALA A 154 2.91 46.81 9.84
CA ALA A 154 2.17 45.61 10.25
C ALA A 154 2.58 44.36 9.45
N LYS A 155 2.88 44.53 8.15
CA LYS A 155 3.37 43.46 7.26
C LYS A 155 4.69 42.85 7.71
N ASP A 156 5.63 43.69 8.16
CA ASP A 156 6.93 43.22 8.65
C ASP A 156 6.76 42.40 9.94
N VAL A 157 5.86 42.84 10.84
CA VAL A 157 5.54 42.12 12.07
C VAL A 157 4.83 40.79 11.79
N VAL A 158 3.82 40.78 10.92
CA VAL A 158 3.12 39.53 10.55
C VAL A 158 4.09 38.54 9.92
N ALA A 159 5.00 38.99 9.05
CA ALA A 159 6.02 38.13 8.45
C ALA A 159 7.01 37.54 9.49
N GLU A 160 7.47 38.35 10.45
CA GLU A 160 8.38 37.88 11.50
C GLU A 160 7.68 36.96 12.51
N ILE A 161 6.44 37.25 12.91
CA ILE A 161 5.63 36.37 13.75
C ILE A 161 5.38 35.04 13.05
N MET A 162 5.01 35.05 11.76
CA MET A 162 4.84 33.84 10.95
C MET A 162 6.15 33.05 10.88
N ALA A 163 7.30 33.71 10.67
CA ALA A 163 8.62 33.05 10.66
C ALA A 163 9.03 32.46 12.02
N LEU A 164 8.51 33.00 13.14
CA LEU A 164 8.80 32.54 14.49
C LEU A 164 7.83 31.50 15.03
N THR A 165 6.60 31.42 14.51
CA THR A 165 5.51 30.60 15.10
C THR A 165 4.69 29.76 14.11
N ASP A 166 4.86 29.95 12.81
CA ASP A 166 4.00 29.42 11.73
C ASP A 166 2.50 29.78 11.84
N ALA A 167 2.11 30.58 12.84
CA ALA A 167 0.74 31.06 13.04
C ALA A 167 0.35 32.11 12.00
N VAL A 168 -0.90 32.07 11.54
CA VAL A 168 -1.42 33.03 10.53
C VAL A 168 -2.14 34.18 11.22
N VAL A 169 -1.55 35.38 11.17
CA VAL A 169 -2.07 36.60 11.79
C VAL A 169 -2.50 37.61 10.70
N SER A 170 -3.60 38.33 10.92
CA SER A 170 -4.07 39.39 10.01
C SER A 170 -3.31 40.70 10.22
N GLU A 171 -3.06 41.45 9.16
CA GLU A 171 -2.46 42.79 9.24
C GLU A 171 -3.33 43.79 10.03
N HIS A 172 -4.65 43.57 10.07
CA HIS A 172 -5.61 44.43 10.76
C HIS A 172 -5.62 44.24 12.28
N ASP A 173 -5.03 43.16 12.77
CA ASP A 173 -5.06 42.76 14.19
C ASP A 173 -3.83 43.28 14.96
N VAL A 174 -2.92 44.01 14.29
CA VAL A 174 -1.62 44.47 14.82
C VAL A 174 -1.67 45.97 15.13
N SER A 175 -1.38 46.33 16.39
CA SER A 175 -1.31 47.72 16.87
C SER A 175 0.06 48.01 17.51
N PHE A 176 0.63 49.20 17.27
CA PHE A 176 1.95 49.57 17.79
C PHE A 176 1.85 50.64 18.88
N PHE A 177 2.62 50.47 19.95
CA PHE A 177 2.71 51.41 21.06
C PHE A 177 4.17 51.83 21.28
N VAL A 178 4.43 53.13 21.15
CA VAL A 178 5.74 53.75 21.42
C VAL A 178 5.57 54.74 22.56
N ASN A 179 6.31 54.56 23.66
CA ASN A 179 6.24 55.39 24.86
C ASN A 179 4.80 55.60 25.39
N GLY A 180 3.96 54.56 25.29
CA GLY A 180 2.57 54.58 25.75
C GLY A 180 1.56 55.25 24.81
N LYS A 181 1.96 55.68 23.60
CA LYS A 181 1.06 56.21 22.56
C LYS A 181 0.94 55.23 21.40
N GLU A 182 -0.27 55.09 20.87
CA GLU A 182 -0.55 54.30 19.67
C GLU A 182 -0.03 54.99 18.41
N VAL A 183 0.54 54.22 17.48
CA VAL A 183 1.17 54.71 16.24
C VAL A 183 0.92 53.74 15.09
N ASP A 184 0.66 54.22 13.86
CA ASP A 184 0.43 53.34 12.70
C ASP A 184 1.65 52.49 12.28
N ARG A 185 2.87 52.93 12.66
CA ARG A 185 4.15 52.32 12.27
C ARG A 185 5.30 52.85 13.12
N VAL A 186 6.26 52.00 13.44
CA VAL A 186 7.48 52.39 14.18
C VAL A 186 8.45 53.08 13.22
N ARG A 187 8.86 54.32 13.53
CA ARG A 187 9.77 55.13 12.70
C ARG A 187 11.12 55.44 13.35
N GLU A 188 11.26 55.16 14.64
CA GLU A 188 12.43 55.47 15.46
C GLU A 188 13.18 54.18 15.83
N ILE A 189 14.50 54.27 16.04
CA ILE A 189 15.31 53.18 16.60
C ILE A 189 15.01 53.06 18.09
N GLY A 190 14.72 51.85 18.56
CA GLY A 190 14.44 51.59 19.97
C GLY A 190 13.59 50.34 20.19
N LYS A 191 13.03 50.22 21.40
CA LYS A 191 12.02 49.20 21.74
C LYS A 191 10.62 49.80 21.62
N ALA A 192 9.75 49.14 20.88
CA ALA A 192 8.32 49.43 20.77
C ALA A 192 7.52 48.22 21.24
N ALA A 193 6.41 48.44 21.96
CA ALA A 193 5.48 47.37 22.29
C ALA A 193 4.53 47.18 21.10
N VAL A 194 4.29 45.93 20.71
CA VAL A 194 3.36 45.57 19.64
C VAL A 194 2.29 44.67 20.24
N LYS A 195 1.02 45.04 20.08
CA LYS A 195 -0.11 44.24 20.57
C LYS A 195 -0.84 43.64 19.40
N VAL A 196 -0.98 42.32 19.42
CA VAL A 196 -1.72 41.54 18.43
C VAL A 196 -3.00 41.06 19.10
N ALA A 197 -4.16 41.51 18.58
CA ALA A 197 -5.47 41.16 19.11
C ALA A 197 -6.08 40.03 18.28
N VAL A 198 -6.08 38.80 18.78
CA VAL A 198 -6.50 37.63 18.02
C VAL A 198 -7.90 37.18 18.48
N GLY A 199 -8.90 37.36 17.62
CA GLY A 199 -10.29 36.92 17.86
C GLY A 199 -11.33 37.67 17.02
N SER A 200 -12.48 37.04 16.73
CA SER A 200 -13.63 37.74 16.11
C SER A 200 -14.51 38.40 17.17
N GLU A 201 -15.44 39.27 16.75
CA GLU A 201 -16.31 40.03 17.66
C GLU A 201 -17.19 39.18 18.60
N ASP A 202 -17.51 37.94 18.19
CA ASP A 202 -18.30 36.98 18.99
C ASP A 202 -17.45 36.17 19.99
N THR A 203 -16.13 36.38 20.02
CA THR A 203 -15.18 35.67 20.90
C THR A 203 -14.38 36.64 21.75
N VAL A 204 -13.90 36.20 22.92
CA VAL A 204 -13.00 36.99 23.76
C VAL A 204 -11.74 37.34 22.95
N ARG A 205 -11.51 38.63 22.70
CA ARG A 205 -10.30 39.12 22.04
C ARG A 205 -9.13 39.00 23.01
N ASP A 206 -8.28 37.99 22.83
CA ASP A 206 -7.01 37.91 23.54
C ASP A 206 -5.99 38.86 22.92
N VAL A 207 -5.35 39.67 23.76
CA VAL A 207 -4.36 40.67 23.36
C VAL A 207 -2.98 40.19 23.78
N ILE A 208 -2.15 39.85 22.79
CA ILE A 208 -0.82 39.28 22.99
C ILE A 208 0.23 40.35 22.72
N GLU A 209 1.12 40.59 23.69
CA GLU A 209 2.16 41.62 23.60
C GLU A 209 3.50 41.04 23.17
N PHE A 210 4.14 41.69 22.20
CA PHE A 210 5.49 41.43 21.70
C PHE A 210 6.34 42.70 21.81
N VAL A 211 7.67 42.55 21.85
CA VAL A 211 8.60 43.68 21.93
C VAL A 211 9.35 43.80 20.60
N ALA A 212 9.00 44.77 19.77
CA ALA A 212 9.76 45.08 18.56
C ALA A 212 11.02 45.88 18.91
N VAL A 213 12.19 45.37 18.52
CA VAL A 213 13.50 46.01 18.71
C VAL A 213 14.06 46.37 17.35
N VAL A 214 14.13 47.67 17.04
CA VAL A 214 14.68 48.16 15.77
C VAL A 214 16.16 48.46 15.94
N GLN A 215 17.02 47.91 15.08
CA GLN A 215 18.48 48.08 15.11
C GLN A 215 19.03 48.56 13.75
N PRO A 216 20.12 49.34 13.73
CA PRO A 216 20.76 49.75 12.48
C PRO A 216 21.54 48.59 11.84
N GLU A 217 21.47 48.45 10.51
CA GLU A 217 22.38 47.56 9.77
C GLU A 217 23.83 48.07 9.87
N GLY A 218 24.74 47.24 10.39
CA GLY A 218 26.18 47.55 10.43
C GLY A 218 26.87 47.27 9.10
N GLU A 219 27.68 48.20 8.62
CA GLU A 219 28.50 48.03 7.41
C GLU A 219 29.56 46.94 7.60
N THR A 220 29.26 45.73 7.14
CA THR A 220 30.30 44.74 6.79
C THR A 220 30.17 44.42 5.30
N GLY A 221 31.26 44.65 4.57
CA GLY A 221 31.20 44.76 3.11
C GLY A 221 31.03 43.43 2.39
N CYS A 222 30.01 43.35 1.53
CA CYS A 222 30.07 42.52 0.33
C CYS A 222 29.34 43.22 -0.82
N GLY A 223 30.09 43.77 -1.76
CA GLY A 223 29.54 44.29 -3.01
C GLY A 223 29.25 43.16 -3.99
N ARG A 224 28.00 42.67 -4.03
CA ARG A 224 27.36 42.08 -5.22
C ARG A 224 25.87 41.75 -4.98
N CYS A 225 25.15 41.61 -6.10
CA CYS A 225 23.76 41.17 -6.23
C CYS A 225 22.68 42.21 -5.88
N ILE A 226 22.15 42.85 -6.93
CA ILE A 226 20.74 43.19 -7.01
C ILE A 226 20.01 41.86 -7.23
N ASP A 227 19.25 41.36 -6.25
CA ASP A 227 18.08 40.47 -6.43
C ASP A 227 17.47 40.06 -5.07
N HIS A 228 16.21 39.63 -5.09
CA HIS A 228 15.29 39.65 -3.94
C HIS A 228 15.33 38.41 -3.01
N ASP A 229 16.31 37.50 -3.18
CA ASP A 229 16.28 36.15 -2.58
C ASP A 229 17.22 35.91 -1.37
N CYS A 230 18.05 36.88 -0.99
CA CYS A 230 19.13 36.65 0.01
C CYS A 230 18.62 36.35 1.44
N HIS A 231 17.43 36.85 1.83
CA HIS A 231 16.93 36.71 3.20
C HIS A 231 16.59 35.27 3.62
N ARG A 232 16.43 34.32 2.69
CA ARG A 232 16.00 32.95 3.00
C ARG A 232 17.13 32.03 3.50
N ALA A 233 18.39 32.42 3.32
CA ALA A 233 19.55 31.58 3.68
C ALA A 233 19.95 31.72 5.16
N LEU A 234 19.92 32.94 5.71
CA LEU A 234 20.47 33.24 7.04
C LEU A 234 19.64 32.70 8.22
N ALA A 235 18.38 32.31 7.99
CA ALA A 235 17.54 31.69 9.02
C ALA A 235 17.96 30.25 9.38
N LYS A 236 18.58 29.51 8.45
CA LYS A 236 18.97 28.11 8.68
C LYS A 236 20.26 27.94 9.49
N GLU A 237 21.12 28.96 9.55
CA GLU A 237 22.45 28.85 10.18
C GLU A 237 22.45 29.10 11.70
N ARG A 238 21.31 29.51 12.30
CA ARG A 238 21.18 29.70 13.76
C ARG A 238 20.73 28.46 14.53
N VAL A 239 20.24 27.41 13.86
CA VAL A 239 19.74 26.19 14.52
C VAL A 239 20.87 25.23 14.92
N THR A 240 22.03 25.28 14.27
CA THR A 240 23.14 24.32 14.44
C THR A 240 24.20 24.68 15.48
N LYS A 241 23.98 25.73 16.30
CA LYS A 241 24.90 26.12 17.39
C LYS A 241 24.26 26.19 18.77
N ARG A 242 23.75 25.04 19.26
CA ARG A 242 23.40 24.88 20.68
C ARG A 242 23.51 23.46 21.22
N LYS A 243 24.73 22.90 21.19
CA LYS A 243 25.22 21.86 22.13
C LYS A 243 26.73 21.67 21.93
N ASP A 244 27.54 22.40 22.70
CA ASP A 244 28.86 21.90 23.11
C ASP A 244 29.49 22.77 24.21
N SER A 245 29.40 22.29 25.46
CA SER A 245 30.31 22.63 26.56
C SER A 245 30.12 21.67 27.75
N LYS A 246 31.03 20.70 27.86
CA LYS A 246 31.94 20.41 29.02
C LYS A 246 31.42 20.75 30.43
N ALA A 247 31.66 19.98 31.50
CA ALA A 247 32.29 18.66 31.76
C ALA A 247 31.88 18.26 33.23
N TYR A 248 32.50 17.37 34.04
CA TYR A 248 33.73 16.54 34.00
C TYR A 248 33.57 15.43 35.08
N GLY A 249 34.06 14.20 34.87
CA GLY A 249 34.12 13.18 35.95
C GLY A 249 34.22 11.73 35.45
N GLY A 250 35.42 11.14 35.46
CA GLY A 250 35.63 9.76 35.02
C GLY A 250 36.02 8.81 36.16
N MET A 251 35.95 7.51 35.91
CA MET A 251 36.76 6.50 36.60
C MET A 251 36.82 5.22 35.76
N ASN A 252 38.03 4.72 35.53
CA ASN A 252 38.26 3.44 34.86
C ASN A 252 38.17 2.30 35.89
N SER A 253 37.47 1.22 35.57
CA SER A 253 37.66 -0.07 36.23
C SER A 253 37.53 -1.21 35.21
N SER A 254 38.65 -1.87 34.93
CA SER A 254 38.64 -3.13 34.18
C SER A 254 38.23 -4.26 35.13
N ILE A 255 37.14 -4.96 34.80
CA ILE A 255 36.86 -6.28 35.37
C ILE A 255 36.68 -7.26 34.21
N HIS A 256 37.76 -8.00 33.96
CA HIS A 256 37.76 -9.19 33.13
C HIS A 256 37.14 -10.32 33.97
N LEU A 257 35.95 -10.82 33.62
CA LEU A 257 35.39 -12.02 34.24
C LEU A 257 34.91 -13.01 33.17
N GLN A 258 35.27 -14.28 33.38
CA GLN A 258 35.15 -15.35 32.39
C GLN A 258 33.71 -15.86 32.28
N THR A 259 33.33 -16.31 31.09
CA THR A 259 32.13 -17.13 30.86
C THR A 259 32.29 -18.51 31.52
N PRO A 260 31.39 -18.93 32.45
CA PRO A 260 31.27 -20.31 32.84
C PRO A 260 30.41 -21.09 31.81
N PRO A 261 30.72 -22.35 31.50
CA PRO A 261 29.87 -23.18 30.65
C PRO A 261 28.58 -23.56 31.39
N ILE A 262 27.43 -23.36 30.74
CA ILE A 262 26.13 -23.74 31.29
C ILE A 262 26.00 -25.28 31.22
N MET A 263 26.06 -25.95 32.37
CA MET A 263 25.58 -27.33 32.47
C MET A 263 24.05 -27.36 32.30
N PRO A 264 23.49 -28.37 31.64
CA PRO A 264 22.05 -28.45 31.42
C PRO A 264 21.32 -28.69 32.75
N ALA A 265 20.40 -27.78 33.09
CA ALA A 265 19.49 -28.01 34.21
C ALA A 265 18.58 -29.21 33.92
N LEU A 266 18.31 -30.00 34.96
CA LEU A 266 17.40 -31.15 34.92
C LEU A 266 15.98 -30.72 34.55
N THR A 267 15.66 -30.76 33.26
CA THR A 267 14.28 -30.62 32.77
C THR A 267 13.62 -32.00 32.85
N LEU A 268 12.49 -32.08 33.55
CA LEU A 268 11.64 -33.27 33.63
C LEU A 268 11.40 -33.86 32.23
N ALA A 269 11.46 -35.19 32.13
CA ALA A 269 11.44 -35.91 30.87
C ALA A 269 10.23 -35.56 29.99
N ARG A 270 10.45 -34.71 28.99
CA ARG A 270 9.58 -34.60 27.82
C ARG A 270 9.55 -36.00 27.16
N PRO A 271 8.37 -36.58 26.89
CA PRO A 271 8.32 -37.87 26.22
C PRO A 271 9.06 -37.78 24.88
N THR A 272 9.94 -38.75 24.63
CA THR A 272 10.74 -38.84 23.40
C THR A 272 9.84 -39.22 22.23
N LEU A 273 9.13 -38.21 21.73
CA LEU A 273 8.39 -38.27 20.48
C LEU A 273 9.38 -38.58 19.34
N GLY A 274 9.04 -39.55 18.49
CA GLY A 274 9.94 -40.01 17.42
C GLY A 274 10.38 -38.87 16.48
N SER A 275 11.56 -39.02 15.88
CA SER A 275 12.31 -37.99 15.14
C SER A 275 11.67 -37.46 13.85
N ASN A 276 10.38 -37.72 13.62
CA ASN A 276 9.64 -37.40 12.39
C ASN A 276 8.37 -36.57 12.65
N VAL A 277 8.10 -36.13 13.88
CA VAL A 277 6.93 -35.25 14.15
C VAL A 277 7.25 -33.82 13.71
N PRO A 278 6.47 -33.22 12.80
CA PRO A 278 6.70 -31.85 12.38
C PRO A 278 6.53 -30.89 13.56
N LEU A 279 7.50 -30.01 13.70
CA LEU A 279 7.54 -29.00 14.76
C LEU A 279 6.67 -27.78 14.40
N LYS A 280 6.44 -27.57 13.10
CA LYS A 280 5.68 -26.45 12.55
C LYS A 280 4.87 -26.88 11.34
N VAL A 281 3.60 -26.48 11.29
CA VAL A 281 2.75 -26.62 10.10
C VAL A 281 2.48 -25.23 9.53
N VAL A 282 2.78 -25.05 8.25
CA VAL A 282 2.52 -23.83 7.50
C VAL A 282 1.32 -24.07 6.59
N VAL A 283 0.36 -23.15 6.59
CA VAL A 283 -0.87 -23.25 5.80
C VAL A 283 -0.97 -22.06 4.85
N ASP A 284 -1.09 -22.34 3.55
CA ASP A 284 -1.33 -21.31 2.54
C ASP A 284 -2.81 -20.85 2.59
N PRO A 285 -3.10 -19.53 2.50
CA PRO A 285 -4.46 -18.98 2.55
C PRO A 285 -5.44 -19.65 1.57
N LEU A 286 -4.97 -20.04 0.38
CA LEU A 286 -5.77 -20.76 -0.63
C LEU A 286 -6.48 -21.99 -0.07
N VAL A 287 -5.81 -22.75 0.81
CA VAL A 287 -6.36 -23.93 1.48
C VAL A 287 -7.57 -23.56 2.33
N MET A 288 -7.50 -22.45 3.05
CA MET A 288 -8.57 -21.97 3.93
C MET A 288 -9.81 -21.57 3.12
N PHE A 289 -9.62 -20.85 2.01
CA PHE A 289 -10.71 -20.51 1.09
C PHE A 289 -11.34 -21.74 0.46
N SER A 290 -10.54 -22.74 0.07
CA SER A 290 -11.05 -24.01 -0.46
C SER A 290 -11.87 -24.79 0.59
N ILE A 291 -11.39 -24.88 1.84
CA ILE A 291 -12.15 -25.52 2.93
C ILE A 291 -13.46 -24.75 3.22
N LEU A 292 -13.45 -23.42 3.17
CA LEU A 292 -14.67 -22.60 3.30
C LEU A 292 -15.65 -22.83 2.15
N ASP A 293 -15.18 -22.91 0.90
CA ASP A 293 -16.02 -23.21 -0.26
C ASP A 293 -16.64 -24.62 -0.16
N HIS A 294 -15.85 -25.62 0.25
CA HIS A 294 -16.35 -26.96 0.54
C HIS A 294 -17.41 -26.97 1.65
N ALA A 295 -17.26 -26.14 2.69
CA ALA A 295 -18.24 -26.00 3.76
C ALA A 295 -19.55 -25.32 3.32
N LEU A 296 -19.48 -24.39 2.34
CA LEU A 296 -20.63 -23.69 1.77
C LEU A 296 -21.44 -24.54 0.78
N ARG A 297 -20.80 -25.49 0.09
CA ARG A 297 -21.47 -26.42 -0.85
C ARG A 297 -22.30 -27.52 -0.18
N ARG A 298 -22.18 -27.67 1.14
CA ARG A 298 -22.80 -28.73 1.94
C ARG A 298 -24.34 -28.56 2.00
N PRO A 299 -25.14 -29.60 1.71
CA PRO A 299 -26.59 -29.57 1.95
C PRO A 299 -26.89 -29.49 3.45
N ALA A 300 -27.80 -28.60 3.84
CA ALA A 300 -28.03 -28.25 5.24
C ALA A 300 -28.52 -29.41 6.14
N ASP A 301 -29.21 -30.40 5.57
CA ASP A 301 -29.92 -31.44 6.32
C ASP A 301 -29.13 -32.75 6.53
N SER A 302 -27.94 -32.92 5.96
CA SER A 302 -27.33 -34.26 5.79
C SER A 302 -25.97 -34.50 6.46
N GLN A 303 -25.15 -33.48 6.70
CA GLN A 303 -23.77 -33.65 7.20
C GLN A 303 -23.43 -32.54 8.19
N GLU A 304 -22.86 -32.85 9.35
CA GLU A 304 -22.43 -31.83 10.32
C GLU A 304 -21.03 -31.25 10.05
N ARG A 305 -20.16 -32.04 9.39
CA ARG A 305 -18.79 -31.67 9.05
C ARG A 305 -18.47 -32.00 7.59
N VAL A 306 -17.44 -31.35 7.05
CA VAL A 306 -16.82 -31.69 5.78
C VAL A 306 -15.43 -32.21 6.04
N ILE A 307 -15.12 -33.35 5.42
CA ILE A 307 -13.82 -34.01 5.45
C ILE A 307 -13.15 -33.82 4.07
N GLY A 308 -11.85 -33.64 4.06
CA GLY A 308 -11.08 -33.67 2.82
C GLY A 308 -9.60 -33.89 3.02
N THR A 309 -8.89 -34.09 1.92
CA THR A 309 -7.48 -34.42 1.87
C THR A 309 -6.63 -33.14 1.79
N LEU A 310 -5.50 -33.14 2.50
CA LEU A 310 -4.48 -32.09 2.48
C LEU A 310 -3.28 -32.50 1.65
N LEU A 311 -2.90 -31.62 0.72
CA LEU A 311 -1.76 -31.77 -0.19
C LEU A 311 -0.74 -30.67 0.08
N GLY A 312 0.53 -31.02 -0.03
CA GLY A 312 1.59 -30.09 0.33
C GLY A 312 2.99 -30.60 0.08
N VAL A 313 3.96 -29.88 0.61
CA VAL A 313 5.39 -30.22 0.54
C VAL A 313 5.91 -30.40 1.97
N ARG A 314 6.67 -31.47 2.20
CA ARG A 314 7.41 -31.67 3.45
C ARG A 314 8.84 -31.19 3.23
N SER A 315 9.44 -30.49 4.19
CA SER A 315 10.86 -30.16 4.15
C SER A 315 11.71 -31.43 4.19
N GLU A 316 12.91 -31.41 3.61
CA GLU A 316 13.87 -32.53 3.65
C GLU A 316 14.27 -32.86 5.10
N ASP A 317 14.29 -31.86 5.98
CA ASP A 317 14.55 -32.01 7.43
C ASP A 317 13.37 -32.64 8.21
N GLY A 318 12.19 -32.78 7.59
CA GLY A 318 10.97 -33.31 8.23
C GLY A 318 10.35 -32.42 9.33
N THR A 319 11.00 -31.32 9.70
CA THR A 319 10.59 -30.41 10.77
C THR A 319 9.43 -29.48 10.41
N GLU A 320 9.35 -29.07 9.13
CA GLU A 320 8.30 -28.18 8.61
C GLU A 320 7.48 -28.87 7.52
N VAL A 321 6.17 -28.61 7.55
CA VAL A 321 5.19 -29.12 6.59
C VAL A 321 4.40 -27.94 6.02
N GLU A 322 4.47 -27.75 4.70
CA GLU A 322 3.75 -26.71 3.97
C GLU A 322 2.51 -27.29 3.31
N ILE A 323 1.32 -26.89 3.77
CA ILE A 323 0.04 -27.28 3.19
C ILE A 323 -0.35 -26.22 2.16
N ARG A 324 -0.34 -26.60 0.87
CA ARG A 324 -0.53 -25.69 -0.25
C ARG A 324 -1.89 -25.83 -0.94
N ASN A 325 -2.47 -27.02 -0.88
CA ASN A 325 -3.66 -27.37 -1.66
C ASN A 325 -4.53 -28.39 -0.90
N CYS A 326 -5.83 -28.46 -1.22
CA CYS A 326 -6.73 -29.43 -0.61
C CYS A 326 -7.93 -29.75 -1.53
N PHE A 327 -8.54 -30.91 -1.31
CA PHE A 327 -9.79 -31.29 -1.98
C PHE A 327 -10.74 -32.00 -1.01
N ALA A 328 -12.03 -31.74 -1.11
CA ALA A 328 -13.04 -32.46 -0.34
C ALA A 328 -13.17 -33.91 -0.82
N VAL A 329 -13.40 -34.84 0.10
CA VAL A 329 -13.68 -36.25 -0.23
C VAL A 329 -15.12 -36.57 0.19
N PRO A 330 -15.94 -37.14 -0.69
CA PRO A 330 -17.25 -37.66 -0.32
C PRO A 330 -17.10 -38.67 0.82
N HIS A 331 -17.83 -38.42 1.90
CA HIS A 331 -17.88 -39.30 3.06
C HIS A 331 -19.35 -39.43 3.50
N ASN A 332 -19.67 -40.56 4.11
CA ASN A 332 -20.96 -40.81 4.73
C ASN A 332 -20.72 -41.05 6.22
N GLU A 333 -21.33 -40.25 7.08
CA GLU A 333 -21.20 -40.35 8.54
C GLU A 333 -22.55 -40.71 9.14
N SER A 334 -22.67 -41.97 9.54
CA SER A 334 -23.75 -42.47 10.39
C SER A 334 -23.33 -42.38 11.87
N SER A 335 -24.28 -42.58 12.80
CA SER A 335 -24.00 -42.54 14.25
C SER A 335 -23.01 -43.60 14.73
N GLU A 336 -22.77 -44.65 13.93
CA GLU A 336 -21.92 -45.80 14.29
C GLU A 336 -20.78 -46.06 13.30
N GLN A 337 -20.81 -45.49 12.09
CA GLN A 337 -19.87 -45.80 11.01
C GLN A 337 -19.56 -44.57 10.16
N VAL A 338 -18.30 -44.41 9.77
CA VAL A 338 -17.86 -43.44 8.76
C VAL A 338 -17.26 -44.18 7.58
N GLU A 339 -17.78 -43.92 6.38
CA GLU A 339 -17.26 -44.42 5.11
C GLU A 339 -16.70 -43.26 4.29
N VAL A 340 -15.55 -43.47 3.64
CA VAL A 340 -14.85 -42.47 2.82
C VAL A 340 -14.62 -43.07 1.43
N ASP A 341 -14.98 -42.34 0.37
CA ASP A 341 -14.82 -42.82 -1.01
C ASP A 341 -13.35 -42.85 -1.43
N MET A 342 -12.81 -44.07 -1.54
CA MET A 342 -11.42 -44.32 -1.86
C MET A 342 -11.10 -44.33 -3.36
N GLU A 343 -12.08 -44.63 -4.21
CA GLU A 343 -11.90 -44.56 -5.66
C GLU A 343 -11.85 -43.10 -6.11
N TYR A 344 -12.72 -42.26 -5.52
CA TYR A 344 -12.66 -40.81 -5.69
C TYR A 344 -11.33 -40.23 -5.16
N HIS A 345 -10.91 -40.58 -3.94
CA HIS A 345 -9.65 -40.11 -3.37
C HIS A 345 -8.44 -40.44 -4.27
N LYS A 346 -8.31 -41.70 -4.72
CA LYS A 346 -7.20 -42.13 -5.59
C LYS A 346 -7.22 -41.45 -6.96
N THR A 347 -8.39 -41.29 -7.55
CA THR A 347 -8.57 -40.58 -8.83
C THR A 347 -8.19 -39.10 -8.72
N MET A 348 -8.67 -38.41 -7.67
CA MET A 348 -8.34 -37.01 -7.43
C MET A 348 -6.87 -36.81 -7.09
N TYR A 349 -6.28 -37.66 -6.25
CA TYR A 349 -4.85 -37.58 -5.93
C TYR A 349 -3.98 -37.74 -7.18
N ALA A 350 -4.31 -38.69 -8.07
CA ALA A 350 -3.61 -38.87 -9.35
C ALA A 350 -3.74 -37.64 -10.28
N LEU A 351 -4.90 -36.97 -10.29
CA LEU A 351 -5.11 -35.73 -11.05
C LEU A 351 -4.27 -34.56 -10.50
N HIS A 352 -4.24 -34.39 -9.17
CA HIS A 352 -3.41 -33.38 -8.51
C HIS A 352 -1.91 -33.64 -8.73
N GLN A 353 -1.45 -34.88 -8.56
CA GLN A 353 -0.05 -35.26 -8.79
C GLN A 353 0.38 -35.08 -10.25
N ARG A 354 -0.54 -35.28 -11.21
CA ARG A 354 -0.29 -34.99 -12.64
C ARG A 354 -0.17 -33.49 -12.93
N ALA A 355 -0.85 -32.62 -12.18
CA ALA A 355 -0.72 -31.18 -12.30
C ALA A 355 0.56 -30.68 -11.61
N ASN A 356 0.73 -31.04 -10.34
CA ASN A 356 1.84 -30.63 -9.47
C ASN A 356 2.51 -31.87 -8.84
N PRO A 357 3.53 -32.48 -9.47
CA PRO A 357 4.17 -33.69 -8.96
C PRO A 357 5.02 -33.48 -7.69
N LYS A 358 5.16 -32.22 -7.23
CA LYS A 358 5.81 -31.86 -5.95
C LYS A 358 4.85 -31.93 -4.76
N GLU A 359 3.54 -31.90 -5.00
CA GLU A 359 2.53 -32.01 -3.95
C GLU A 359 2.35 -33.48 -3.58
N VAL A 360 2.64 -33.81 -2.32
CA VAL A 360 2.44 -35.13 -1.74
C VAL A 360 1.27 -35.12 -0.76
N LEU A 361 0.74 -36.30 -0.44
CA LEU A 361 -0.25 -36.48 0.61
C LEU A 361 0.36 -36.10 1.97
N VAL A 362 -0.22 -35.08 2.62
CA VAL A 362 0.26 -34.57 3.93
C VAL A 362 -0.66 -35.02 5.06
N GLY A 363 -1.97 -35.11 4.81
CA GLY A 363 -2.95 -35.53 5.80
C GLY A 363 -4.38 -35.18 5.39
N TRP A 364 -5.22 -34.77 6.35
CA TRP A 364 -6.64 -34.49 6.13
C TRP A 364 -7.17 -33.37 7.02
N TYR A 365 -8.25 -32.72 6.60
CA TYR A 365 -8.90 -31.65 7.35
C TYR A 365 -10.35 -31.97 7.73
N ALA A 366 -10.83 -31.30 8.78
CA ALA A 366 -12.25 -31.27 9.17
C ALA A 366 -12.72 -29.83 9.43
N THR A 367 -13.96 -29.52 9.06
CA THR A 367 -14.59 -28.21 9.34
C THR A 367 -15.22 -28.09 10.73
N HIS A 368 -14.96 -29.05 11.62
CA HIS A 368 -15.57 -29.12 12.94
C HIS A 368 -14.48 -29.13 14.02
N PRO A 369 -14.59 -28.32 15.09
CA PRO A 369 -13.51 -28.17 16.07
C PRO A 369 -13.45 -29.27 17.13
N SER A 370 -14.53 -30.03 17.38
CA SER A 370 -14.45 -31.20 18.28
C SER A 370 -13.81 -32.40 17.59
N LEU A 371 -12.87 -33.03 18.29
CA LEU A 371 -12.30 -34.32 17.92
C LEU A 371 -13.23 -35.43 18.41
N ASN A 372 -13.80 -36.20 17.47
CA ASN A 372 -14.70 -37.31 17.77
C ASN A 372 -13.93 -38.65 17.71
N ALA A 373 -14.48 -39.73 18.27
CA ALA A 373 -13.85 -41.06 18.20
C ALA A 373 -13.56 -41.51 16.75
N PHE A 374 -14.46 -41.20 15.81
CA PHE A 374 -14.26 -41.46 14.37
C PHE A 374 -13.05 -40.74 13.77
N SER A 375 -12.62 -39.61 14.32
CA SER A 375 -11.41 -38.92 13.86
C SER A 375 -10.16 -39.77 14.04
N ALA A 376 -10.12 -40.67 15.04
CA ALA A 376 -9.00 -41.60 15.22
C ALA A 376 -8.92 -42.64 14.10
N LEU A 377 -10.07 -43.21 13.69
CA LEU A 377 -10.15 -44.17 12.59
C LEU A 377 -9.72 -43.53 11.26
N ILE A 378 -10.21 -42.32 10.98
CA ILE A 378 -9.82 -41.55 9.78
C ILE A 378 -8.32 -41.22 9.79
N GLN A 379 -7.80 -40.80 10.95
CA GLN A 379 -6.38 -40.48 11.12
C GLN A 379 -5.48 -41.70 10.90
N ASN A 380 -5.83 -42.87 11.44
CA ASN A 380 -5.11 -44.12 11.22
C ASN A 380 -5.16 -44.55 9.75
N PHE A 381 -6.32 -44.40 9.10
CA PHE A 381 -6.46 -44.66 7.67
C PHE A 381 -5.50 -43.79 6.84
N TYR A 382 -5.55 -42.46 7.00
CA TYR A 382 -4.65 -41.56 6.25
C TYR A 382 -3.17 -41.74 6.62
N ALA A 383 -2.86 -42.11 7.86
CA ALA A 383 -1.49 -42.45 8.27
C ALA A 383 -0.95 -43.69 7.54
N SER A 384 -1.80 -44.64 7.15
CA SER A 384 -1.39 -45.82 6.35
C SER A 384 -1.09 -45.50 4.88
N GLU A 385 -1.76 -44.51 4.29
CA GLU A 385 -1.57 -44.08 2.89
C GLU A 385 -0.40 -43.07 2.74
N ILE A 386 0.18 -42.57 3.85
CA ILE A 386 1.31 -41.63 3.85
C ILE A 386 2.63 -42.36 4.15
N PRO A 387 3.51 -42.59 3.15
CA PRO A 387 4.79 -43.27 3.37
C PRO A 387 5.88 -42.36 3.98
N SER A 388 5.70 -41.04 3.96
CA SER A 388 6.76 -40.03 4.19
C SER A 388 6.60 -39.22 5.48
N GLY A 389 6.12 -39.85 6.55
CA GLY A 389 6.03 -39.26 7.89
C GLY A 389 4.60 -39.18 8.43
N PRO A 390 4.39 -38.61 9.63
CA PRO A 390 3.11 -38.68 10.32
C PRO A 390 2.05 -37.80 9.64
N CYS A 391 0.81 -38.28 9.67
CA CYS A 391 -0.36 -37.60 9.11
C CYS A 391 -0.73 -36.34 9.92
N VAL A 392 -0.91 -35.21 9.24
CA VAL A 392 -1.38 -33.96 9.86
C VAL A 392 -2.90 -33.86 9.77
N HIS A 393 -3.56 -33.63 10.90
CA HIS A 393 -4.98 -33.31 10.96
C HIS A 393 -5.17 -31.80 11.17
N LEU A 394 -5.92 -31.13 10.29
CA LEU A 394 -6.26 -29.71 10.43
C LEU A 394 -7.74 -29.55 10.77
N THR A 395 -8.07 -28.86 11.86
CA THR A 395 -9.44 -28.42 12.16
C THR A 395 -9.60 -26.94 11.84
N MET A 396 -10.73 -26.56 11.24
CA MET A 396 -11.04 -25.16 10.95
C MET A 396 -12.49 -24.84 11.29
N SER A 397 -12.71 -23.82 12.13
CA SER A 397 -14.06 -23.37 12.50
C SER A 397 -14.72 -22.60 11.36
N THR A 398 -15.82 -23.14 10.82
CA THR A 398 -16.59 -22.54 9.71
C THR A 398 -17.82 -21.73 10.14
N LYS A 399 -17.99 -21.47 11.44
CA LYS A 399 -19.13 -20.68 11.96
C LYS A 399 -18.98 -19.20 11.60
N ALA A 400 -19.85 -18.70 10.71
CA ALA A 400 -19.88 -17.30 10.30
C ALA A 400 -19.99 -16.35 11.52
N GLY A 401 -19.15 -15.31 11.54
CA GLY A 401 -19.14 -14.28 12.58
C GLY A 401 -18.27 -14.57 13.81
N LYS A 402 -17.71 -15.79 13.94
CA LYS A 402 -16.66 -16.09 14.93
C LYS A 402 -15.27 -15.93 14.27
N GLU A 403 -14.24 -15.66 15.07
CA GLU A 403 -12.84 -15.76 14.62
C GLU A 403 -12.53 -17.16 14.09
N MET A 404 -11.76 -17.21 13.00
CA MET A 404 -11.39 -18.45 12.32
C MET A 404 -10.23 -19.12 13.06
N ALA A 405 -10.56 -19.98 14.01
CA ALA A 405 -9.59 -20.88 14.62
C ALA A 405 -9.16 -21.94 13.60
N VAL A 406 -7.84 -22.01 13.35
CA VAL A 406 -7.16 -23.07 12.60
C VAL A 406 -6.24 -23.77 13.59
N GLU A 407 -6.52 -25.02 13.91
CA GLU A 407 -5.71 -25.82 14.82
C GLU A 407 -5.17 -27.03 14.05
N THR A 408 -3.93 -27.41 14.31
CA THR A 408 -3.30 -28.59 13.68
C THR A 408 -2.89 -29.58 14.73
N TYR A 409 -3.12 -30.85 14.44
CA TYR A 409 -2.80 -31.98 15.30
C TYR A 409 -2.00 -33.02 14.54
N VAL A 410 -1.14 -33.73 15.25
CA VAL A 410 -0.45 -34.93 14.75
C VAL A 410 -0.82 -36.12 15.63
N SER A 411 -1.04 -37.28 15.03
CA SER A 411 -1.24 -38.53 15.77
C SER A 411 0.06 -39.02 16.40
N SER A 412 0.03 -39.21 17.71
CA SER A 412 0.89 -40.17 18.39
C SER A 412 0.09 -41.45 18.63
N VAL A 413 0.66 -42.62 18.31
CA VAL A 413 0.11 -43.89 18.80
C VAL A 413 0.24 -43.93 20.34
N VAL A 414 -0.81 -44.39 21.03
CA VAL A 414 -0.82 -44.50 22.50
C VAL A 414 -1.46 -45.81 22.91
N GLY A 415 -0.62 -46.79 23.27
CA GLY A 415 -1.07 -48.06 23.82
C GLY A 415 0.07 -48.78 24.54
N ILE A 416 -0.30 -49.51 25.60
CA ILE A 416 0.63 -50.32 26.40
C ILE A 416 0.81 -51.72 25.77
N THR A 417 -0.18 -52.18 24.99
CA THR A 417 -0.16 -53.43 24.22
C THR A 417 -0.24 -53.13 22.72
N PRO A 418 0.39 -53.94 21.85
CA PRO A 418 0.52 -53.64 20.42
C PRO A 418 -0.83 -53.61 19.69
N GLU A 419 -1.76 -54.48 20.04
CA GLU A 419 -3.12 -54.52 19.46
C GLU A 419 -3.89 -53.23 19.78
N ARG A 420 -3.87 -52.79 21.04
CA ARG A 420 -4.61 -51.60 21.49
C ARG A 420 -3.94 -50.29 21.04
N ALA A 421 -2.63 -50.32 20.76
CA ALA A 421 -1.88 -49.19 20.22
C ALA A 421 -2.22 -48.91 18.73
N ALA A 422 -2.74 -49.89 17.99
CA ALA A 422 -3.23 -49.69 16.64
C ALA A 422 -4.53 -48.87 16.62
N ASP A 423 -5.48 -49.17 17.52
CA ASP A 423 -6.79 -48.51 17.55
C ASP A 423 -6.80 -47.17 18.33
N SER A 424 -5.76 -46.90 19.13
CA SER A 424 -5.71 -45.76 20.05
C SER A 424 -4.68 -44.71 19.61
N CYS A 425 -5.15 -43.62 19.00
CA CYS A 425 -4.31 -42.46 18.69
C CYS A 425 -4.61 -41.28 19.64
N LEU A 426 -3.55 -40.58 20.07
CA LEU A 426 -3.61 -39.30 20.76
C LEU A 426 -3.31 -38.18 19.77
N PHE A 427 -4.20 -37.18 19.70
CA PHE A 427 -3.98 -35.96 18.95
C PHE A 427 -3.11 -35.00 19.77
N VAL A 428 -1.87 -34.79 19.32
CA VAL A 428 -0.94 -33.82 19.90
C VAL A 428 -1.04 -32.52 19.10
N PRO A 429 -1.36 -31.36 19.71
CA PRO A 429 -1.43 -30.09 18.99
C PRO A 429 -0.02 -29.67 18.52
N VAL A 430 0.05 -29.16 17.29
CA VAL A 430 1.27 -28.64 16.67
C VAL A 430 1.07 -27.15 16.36
N ALA A 431 2.15 -26.37 16.36
CA ALA A 431 2.09 -24.95 16.03
C ALA A 431 1.75 -24.77 14.54
N SER A 432 0.63 -24.11 14.26
CA SER A 432 0.20 -23.70 12.92
C SER A 432 0.52 -22.23 12.65
N GLU A 433 1.06 -21.93 11.48
CA GLU A 433 1.26 -20.56 10.97
C GLU A 433 0.60 -20.39 9.60
N VAL A 434 -0.04 -19.25 9.36
CA VAL A 434 -0.59 -18.89 8.05
C VAL A 434 0.46 -18.09 7.29
N ARG A 435 1.02 -18.65 6.21
CA ARG A 435 2.03 -17.96 5.40
C ARG A 435 1.36 -17.40 4.15
N TYR A 436 1.37 -16.08 4.03
CA TYR A 436 0.87 -15.40 2.84
C TYR A 436 1.97 -15.38 1.76
N GLY A 437 1.69 -15.87 0.55
CA GLY A 437 2.55 -15.56 -0.60
C GLY A 437 2.40 -14.09 -1.01
N ASP A 438 3.44 -13.45 -1.55
CA ASP A 438 3.42 -12.00 -1.86
C ASP A 438 2.23 -11.58 -2.73
N ALA A 439 1.98 -12.34 -3.81
CA ALA A 439 0.86 -12.10 -4.72
C ALA A 439 -0.52 -12.35 -4.04
N GLU A 440 -0.60 -13.32 -3.12
CA GLU A 440 -1.81 -13.58 -2.36
C GLU A 440 -2.08 -12.48 -1.34
N ARG A 441 -1.03 -12.00 -0.64
CA ARG A 441 -1.12 -10.89 0.32
C ARG A 441 -1.77 -9.67 -0.33
N THR A 442 -1.28 -9.22 -1.48
CA THR A 442 -1.86 -8.07 -2.20
C THR A 442 -3.31 -8.33 -2.62
N GLY A 443 -3.63 -9.54 -3.12
CA GLY A 443 -5.01 -9.91 -3.48
C GLY A 443 -5.95 -9.90 -2.28
N LEU A 444 -5.51 -10.45 -1.15
CA LEU A 444 -6.27 -10.52 0.10
C LEU A 444 -6.42 -9.16 0.76
N GLU A 445 -5.42 -8.29 0.70
CA GLU A 445 -5.50 -6.91 1.18
C GLU A 445 -6.54 -6.10 0.40
N VAL A 446 -6.57 -6.25 -0.94
CA VAL A 446 -7.60 -5.62 -1.78
C VAL A 446 -9.00 -6.14 -1.41
N ILE A 447 -9.17 -7.45 -1.23
CA ILE A 447 -10.45 -8.06 -0.79
C ILE A 447 -10.83 -7.58 0.63
N ALA A 448 -9.87 -7.48 1.55
CA ALA A 448 -10.10 -6.99 2.91
C ALA A 448 -10.52 -5.51 2.91
N SER A 449 -9.92 -4.68 2.03
CA SER A 449 -10.33 -3.27 1.87
C SER A 449 -11.77 -3.14 1.37
N ALA A 450 -12.26 -4.09 0.56
CA ALA A 450 -13.65 -4.13 0.10
C ALA A 450 -14.64 -4.40 1.26
N LYS A 451 -14.22 -5.04 2.36
CA LYS A 451 -15.06 -5.27 3.55
C LYS A 451 -15.49 -3.96 4.23
N ALA A 452 -14.61 -2.96 4.24
CA ALA A 452 -14.86 -1.64 4.83
C ALA A 452 -15.69 -0.71 3.92
N SER A 453 -15.70 -0.97 2.60
CA SER A 453 -16.46 -0.20 1.63
C SER A 453 -17.95 -0.58 1.63
N SER A 454 -18.84 0.40 1.79
CA SER A 454 -20.30 0.21 1.74
C SER A 454 -20.78 -0.41 0.42
N THR A 455 -20.06 -0.16 -0.68
CA THR A 455 -20.35 -0.70 -2.02
C THR A 455 -19.78 -2.11 -2.24
N ARG A 456 -18.94 -2.63 -1.32
CA ARG A 456 -18.20 -3.91 -1.44
C ARG A 456 -17.33 -4.04 -2.70
N THR A 457 -16.96 -2.92 -3.30
CA THR A 457 -16.05 -2.86 -4.45
C THR A 457 -14.73 -2.24 -4.03
N ALA A 458 -13.62 -2.95 -4.28
CA ALA A 458 -12.28 -2.37 -4.23
C ALA A 458 -11.76 -2.14 -5.64
N ILE A 459 -11.16 -0.98 -5.85
CA ILE A 459 -10.34 -0.68 -7.04
C ILE A 459 -8.90 -1.05 -6.66
N PRO A 460 -8.11 -1.71 -7.53
CA PRO A 460 -6.69 -1.92 -7.25
C PRO A 460 -6.03 -0.56 -6.97
N THR A 461 -5.40 -0.44 -5.81
CA THR A 461 -4.72 0.77 -5.38
C THR A 461 -3.52 1.07 -6.28
N SER A 462 -3.22 2.36 -6.46
CA SER A 462 -1.92 2.78 -6.98
C SER A 462 -0.82 2.38 -5.99
N ASP A 463 0.37 2.07 -6.52
CA ASP A 463 1.52 1.62 -5.73
C ASP A 463 1.89 2.62 -4.61
N ILE A 464 1.72 3.92 -4.87
CA ILE A 464 1.97 4.99 -3.89
C ILE A 464 0.98 4.96 -2.71
N SER A 465 -0.29 4.62 -2.94
CA SER A 465 -1.29 4.50 -1.87
C SER A 465 -1.18 3.16 -1.14
N ALA A 466 -0.63 2.12 -1.77
CA ALA A 466 -0.24 0.89 -1.07
C ALA A 466 0.97 1.14 -0.14
N LEU A 467 1.96 1.92 -0.60
CA LEU A 467 3.11 2.33 0.21
C LEU A 467 2.69 3.20 1.41
N GLU A 468 1.81 4.19 1.20
CA GLU A 468 1.27 5.04 2.27
C GLU A 468 0.57 4.20 3.36
N ARG A 469 -0.22 3.20 2.97
CA ARG A 469 -0.87 2.28 3.91
C ARG A 469 0.12 1.42 4.67
N SER A 470 1.11 0.84 3.98
CA SER A 470 2.10 -0.03 4.63
C SER A 470 3.00 0.74 5.60
N ILE A 471 3.37 1.99 5.29
CA ILE A 471 4.06 2.89 6.22
C ILE A 471 3.17 3.17 7.44
N THR A 472 1.89 3.50 7.22
CA THR A 472 0.93 3.74 8.31
C THR A 472 0.73 2.51 9.21
N GLU A 473 0.65 1.31 8.62
CA GLU A 473 0.55 0.04 9.34
C GLU A 473 1.83 -0.24 10.16
N VAL A 474 3.02 0.00 9.58
CA VAL A 474 4.30 -0.16 10.28
C VAL A 474 4.43 0.82 11.45
N LEU A 475 4.04 2.09 11.28
CA LEU A 475 3.97 3.05 12.38
C LEU A 475 3.03 2.56 13.49
N SER A 476 1.82 2.10 13.15
CA SER A 476 0.88 1.53 14.12
C SER A 476 1.43 0.29 14.84
N MET A 477 2.20 -0.56 14.15
CA MET A 477 2.89 -1.70 14.78
C MET A 477 3.98 -1.24 15.77
N ILE A 478 4.78 -0.22 15.41
CA ILE A 478 5.79 0.37 16.29
C ILE A 478 5.12 1.02 17.51
N ASP A 479 4.04 1.77 17.33
CA ASP A 479 3.28 2.37 18.42
C ASP A 479 2.72 1.33 19.39
N ARG A 480 2.20 0.21 18.87
CA ARG A 480 1.71 -0.92 19.70
C ARG A 480 2.84 -1.56 20.52
N VAL A 481 4.02 -1.73 19.93
CA VAL A 481 5.20 -2.25 20.64
C VAL A 481 5.70 -1.25 21.69
N SER A 482 5.78 0.03 21.33
CA SER A 482 6.14 1.13 22.23
C SER A 482 5.20 1.18 23.45
N ALA A 483 3.89 1.18 23.21
CA ALA A 483 2.88 1.15 24.26
C ALA A 483 2.97 -0.09 25.17
N TYR A 484 3.28 -1.27 24.62
CA TYR A 484 3.54 -2.47 25.43
C TYR A 484 4.77 -2.29 26.32
N VAL A 485 5.89 -1.80 25.78
CA VAL A 485 7.12 -1.54 26.55
C VAL A 485 6.85 -0.49 27.64
N SER A 486 6.11 0.59 27.35
CA SER A 486 5.69 1.58 28.36
C SER A 486 4.84 0.97 29.48
N ARG A 487 3.90 0.06 29.18
CA ARG A 487 3.08 -0.62 30.20
C ARG A 487 3.87 -1.61 31.06
N VAL A 488 4.91 -2.23 30.51
CA VAL A 488 5.83 -3.08 31.28
C VAL A 488 6.75 -2.23 32.16
N LEU A 489 7.25 -1.10 31.66
CA LEU A 489 8.07 -0.14 32.43
C LEU A 489 7.26 0.53 33.56
N SER A 490 5.98 0.81 33.35
CA SER A 490 5.08 1.33 34.40
C SER A 490 4.60 0.27 35.40
N GLY A 491 5.02 -1.00 35.24
CA GLY A 491 4.65 -2.12 36.11
C GLY A 491 3.20 -2.62 35.95
N SER A 492 2.47 -2.17 34.93
CA SER A 492 1.07 -2.54 34.70
C SER A 492 0.90 -3.94 34.07
N GLU A 493 1.87 -4.40 33.29
CA GLU A 493 1.87 -5.73 32.67
C GLU A 493 3.14 -6.51 33.04
N ARG A 494 3.03 -7.83 33.22
CA ARG A 494 4.21 -8.68 33.53
C ARG A 494 5.15 -8.73 32.34
N ALA A 495 6.44 -8.45 32.58
CA ALA A 495 7.48 -8.52 31.57
C ALA A 495 7.61 -9.93 30.96
N ASN A 496 7.51 -10.04 29.63
CA ASN A 496 7.81 -11.28 28.91
C ASN A 496 9.25 -11.25 28.39
N ASN A 497 10.14 -12.02 29.02
CA ASN A 497 11.55 -12.10 28.66
C ASN A 497 11.81 -12.62 27.22
N ALA A 498 10.89 -13.40 26.64
CA ALA A 498 11.03 -13.84 25.25
C ALA A 498 10.82 -12.68 24.27
N VAL A 499 9.80 -11.86 24.50
CA VAL A 499 9.53 -10.64 23.71
C VAL A 499 10.65 -9.63 23.88
N GLY A 500 11.14 -9.41 25.10
CA GLY A 500 12.28 -8.52 25.36
C GLY A 500 13.55 -8.92 24.60
N ARG A 501 13.86 -10.23 24.52
CA ARG A 501 14.98 -10.74 23.72
C ARG A 501 14.77 -10.54 22.22
N PHE A 502 13.57 -10.84 21.71
CA PHE A 502 13.23 -10.65 20.30
C PHE A 502 13.33 -9.19 19.86
N LEU A 503 12.84 -8.25 20.68
CA LEU A 503 12.97 -6.81 20.41
C LEU A 503 14.43 -6.36 20.44
N MET A 504 15.24 -6.85 21.38
CA MET A 504 16.67 -6.51 21.45
C MET A 504 17.45 -7.02 20.23
N ASP A 505 17.16 -8.24 19.77
CA ASP A 505 17.75 -8.82 18.55
C ASP A 505 17.34 -7.98 17.32
N THR A 506 16.04 -7.73 17.14
CA THR A 506 15.49 -6.91 16.04
C THR A 506 16.11 -5.51 15.99
N LEU A 507 16.23 -4.83 17.14
CA LEU A 507 16.86 -3.50 17.22
C LEU A 507 18.38 -3.54 17.04
N SER A 508 19.03 -4.68 17.30
CA SER A 508 20.46 -4.86 17.04
C SER A 508 20.78 -5.12 15.55
N GLN A 509 19.80 -5.63 14.80
CA GLN A 509 19.88 -5.82 13.34
C GLN A 509 19.64 -4.52 12.56
N ALA A 510 19.06 -3.49 13.19
CA ALA A 510 18.87 -2.19 12.56
C ALA A 510 20.25 -1.53 12.24
N PRO A 511 20.51 -1.14 10.99
CA PRO A 511 21.79 -0.56 10.62
C PRO A 511 21.97 0.81 11.27
N LYS A 512 23.03 0.95 12.05
CA LYS A 512 23.43 2.21 12.69
C LYS A 512 24.11 3.12 11.65
N LEU A 513 23.31 3.69 10.76
CA LEU A 513 23.75 4.66 9.78
C LEU A 513 23.93 6.03 10.42
N ASP A 514 24.97 6.76 10.02
CA ASP A 514 25.12 8.17 10.39
C ASP A 514 24.18 9.05 9.54
N GLU A 515 23.69 10.14 10.12
CA GLU A 515 22.75 11.06 9.47
C GLU A 515 23.32 11.60 8.13
N THR A 516 24.63 11.88 8.09
CA THR A 516 25.31 12.39 6.89
C THR A 516 25.43 11.34 5.78
N GLU A 517 25.55 10.05 6.13
CA GLU A 517 25.60 8.95 5.15
C GLU A 517 24.21 8.69 4.55
N VAL A 518 23.14 8.78 5.36
CA VAL A 518 21.75 8.65 4.90
C VAL A 518 21.41 9.75 3.91
N GLU A 519 21.71 11.02 4.23
CA GLU A 519 21.48 12.13 3.30
C GLU A 519 22.25 11.95 1.98
N LYS A 520 23.51 11.52 2.05
CA LYS A 520 24.33 11.29 0.86
C LYS A 520 23.78 10.16 -0.02
N MET A 521 23.37 9.04 0.58
CA MET A 521 22.75 7.92 -0.16
C MET A 521 21.41 8.34 -0.79
N PHE A 522 20.57 9.07 -0.04
CA PHE A 522 19.27 9.52 -0.54
C PHE A 522 19.43 10.54 -1.68
N ASN A 523 20.36 11.49 -1.57
CA ASN A 523 20.64 12.45 -2.64
C ASN A 523 21.19 11.78 -3.90
N SER A 524 22.08 10.77 -3.77
CA SER A 524 22.56 9.98 -4.91
C SER A 524 21.41 9.25 -5.59
N HIS A 525 20.55 8.58 -4.81
CA HIS A 525 19.40 7.86 -5.36
C HIS A 525 18.38 8.80 -6.04
N LEU A 526 18.11 9.96 -5.46
CA LEU A 526 17.28 11.00 -6.07
C LEU A 526 17.85 11.49 -7.40
N GLN A 527 19.18 11.66 -7.49
CA GLN A 527 19.85 12.07 -8.71
C GLN A 527 19.69 11.01 -9.83
N ASP A 528 19.87 9.73 -9.50
CA ASP A 528 19.68 8.62 -10.44
C ASP A 528 18.22 8.51 -10.91
N VAL A 529 17.25 8.59 -9.99
CA VAL A 529 15.82 8.56 -10.31
C VAL A 529 15.42 9.75 -11.17
N LEU A 530 15.89 10.97 -10.85
CA LEU A 530 15.60 12.17 -11.62
C LEU A 530 16.18 12.09 -13.05
N MET A 531 17.37 11.52 -13.22
CA MET A 531 17.97 11.27 -14.53
C MET A 531 17.10 10.31 -15.36
N VAL A 532 16.61 9.21 -14.77
CA VAL A 532 15.72 8.25 -15.46
C VAL A 532 14.39 8.88 -15.83
N VAL A 533 13.79 9.68 -14.94
CA VAL A 533 12.54 10.41 -15.22
C VAL A 533 12.72 11.43 -16.34
N TYR A 534 13.81 12.20 -16.33
CA TYR A 534 14.15 13.16 -17.38
C TYR A 534 14.36 12.49 -18.74
N LEU A 535 15.07 11.36 -18.78
CA LEU A 535 15.25 10.56 -19.99
C LEU A 535 13.89 10.03 -20.50
N ALA A 536 13.04 9.50 -19.62
CA ALA A 536 11.72 9.00 -19.98
C ALA A 536 10.83 10.10 -20.57
N GLU A 537 10.83 11.31 -20.01
CA GLU A 537 10.05 12.43 -20.53
C GLU A 537 10.64 12.98 -21.85
N THR A 538 11.98 12.97 -21.99
CA THR A 538 12.65 13.29 -23.26
C THR A 538 12.26 12.30 -24.37
N VAL A 539 12.20 11.00 -24.07
CA VAL A 539 11.73 9.98 -25.01
C VAL A 539 10.24 10.14 -25.34
N ARG A 540 9.37 10.41 -24.35
CA ARG A 540 7.94 10.68 -24.58
C ARG A 540 7.72 11.89 -25.48
N THR A 541 8.41 13.00 -25.21
CA THR A 541 8.29 14.23 -26.00
C THR A 541 8.82 14.02 -27.42
N GLN A 542 9.95 13.33 -27.62
CA GLN A 542 10.43 12.95 -28.94
C GLN A 542 9.44 12.05 -29.71
N LEU A 543 8.82 11.06 -29.04
CA LEU A 543 7.79 10.21 -29.65
C LEU A 543 6.51 10.99 -29.99
N ALA A 544 6.10 11.95 -29.14
CA ALA A 544 4.96 12.82 -29.39
C ALA A 544 5.20 13.78 -30.57
N ILE A 545 6.42 14.31 -30.69
CA ILE A 545 6.84 15.14 -31.84
C ILE A 545 6.92 14.28 -33.11
N GLY A 546 7.56 13.10 -33.04
CA GLY A 546 7.70 12.18 -34.16
C GLY A 546 6.35 11.71 -34.72
N SER A 547 5.41 11.33 -33.86
CA SER A 547 4.05 10.94 -34.27
C SER A 547 3.27 12.10 -34.90
N LYS A 548 3.35 13.32 -34.35
CA LYS A 548 2.76 14.53 -34.97
C LYS A 548 3.39 14.86 -36.33
N LEU A 549 4.71 14.76 -36.45
CA LEU A 549 5.41 14.97 -37.73
C LEU A 549 5.01 13.93 -38.78
N VAL A 550 4.91 12.65 -38.40
CA VAL A 550 4.41 11.59 -39.31
C VAL A 550 2.97 11.84 -39.73
N GLY A 551 2.10 12.30 -38.83
CA GLY A 551 0.75 12.76 -39.16
C GLY A 551 0.74 13.88 -40.20
N LEU A 552 1.42 15.00 -39.91
CA LEU A 552 1.48 16.17 -40.79
C LEU A 552 2.16 15.92 -42.15
N VAL A 553 3.10 14.97 -42.22
CA VAL A 553 3.70 14.49 -43.48
C VAL A 553 2.75 13.53 -44.22
N GLY A 554 1.90 12.82 -43.49
CA GLY A 554 0.77 12.05 -44.03
C GLY A 554 -0.27 12.96 -44.69
N GLU A 555 -0.77 13.96 -43.97
CA GLU A 555 -1.70 14.98 -44.46
C GLU A 555 -1.16 15.66 -45.73
N ARG A 556 0.05 16.24 -45.69
CA ARG A 556 0.64 16.94 -46.85
C ARG A 556 0.98 16.04 -48.05
N ARG A 557 1.08 14.72 -47.85
CA ARG A 557 1.17 13.73 -48.94
C ARG A 557 -0.18 13.21 -49.42
N GLY A 558 -1.28 13.56 -48.74
CA GLY A 558 -2.65 13.37 -49.23
C GLY A 558 -2.93 14.27 -50.43
N ASP A 559 -2.66 15.57 -50.28
CA ASP A 559 -3.01 16.58 -51.29
C ASP A 559 -2.12 16.59 -52.55
N THR A 560 -0.94 15.96 -52.51
CA THR A 560 0.09 16.13 -53.57
C THR A 560 0.42 14.88 -54.39
N MET A 561 -0.21 13.72 -54.16
CA MET A 561 -0.02 12.54 -55.02
C MET A 561 -1.26 11.64 -55.23
N GLY A 562 -2.15 12.12 -56.09
CA GLY A 562 -2.60 11.25 -57.18
C GLY A 562 -1.41 10.94 -58.11
N LYS A 563 -1.11 9.66 -58.36
CA LYS A 563 -0.02 9.14 -59.24
C LYS A 563 1.44 9.54 -58.86
N LYS A 564 2.06 8.76 -57.95
CA LYS A 564 3.46 8.19 -58.06
C LYS A 564 3.93 7.43 -56.80
N ARG A 565 3.07 6.58 -56.21
CA ARG A 565 3.42 5.71 -55.06
C ARG A 565 4.16 4.43 -55.49
N SER A 566 5.48 4.49 -55.63
CA SER A 566 6.34 3.28 -55.56
C SER A 566 7.79 3.57 -55.15
N LYS A 567 8.52 4.43 -55.88
CA LYS A 567 9.96 4.65 -55.66
C LYS A 567 10.34 5.42 -54.37
N VAL A 568 9.54 6.38 -53.93
CA VAL A 568 9.94 7.29 -52.83
C VAL A 568 9.89 6.63 -51.44
N ARG A 569 9.06 5.58 -51.24
CA ARG A 569 9.00 4.88 -49.93
C ARG A 569 10.31 4.17 -49.59
N TRP A 570 11.01 3.60 -50.57
CA TRP A 570 12.29 2.92 -50.35
C TRP A 570 13.41 3.90 -49.94
N VAL A 571 13.51 5.06 -50.61
CA VAL A 571 14.56 6.05 -50.33
C VAL A 571 14.38 6.67 -48.94
N CYS A 572 13.15 7.04 -48.55
CA CYS A 572 12.91 7.55 -47.19
C CYS A 572 13.15 6.49 -46.11
N PHE A 573 12.82 5.21 -46.36
CA PHE A 573 13.04 4.15 -45.37
C PHE A 573 14.53 3.88 -45.14
N ILE A 574 15.33 3.88 -46.22
CA ILE A 574 16.80 3.77 -46.13
C ILE A 574 17.40 4.98 -45.41
N ALA A 575 16.98 6.21 -45.74
CA ALA A 575 17.50 7.42 -45.09
C ALA A 575 17.21 7.46 -43.58
N ILE A 576 16.02 7.03 -43.15
CA ILE A 576 15.67 6.92 -41.73
C ILE A 576 16.49 5.82 -41.05
N LEU A 577 16.73 4.68 -41.72
CA LEU A 577 17.57 3.62 -41.17
C LEU A 577 19.03 4.09 -40.99
N VAL A 578 19.58 4.83 -41.96
CA VAL A 578 20.94 5.40 -41.89
C VAL A 578 21.06 6.43 -40.77
N LEU A 579 20.05 7.28 -40.53
CA LEU A 579 20.06 8.23 -39.41
C LEU A 579 19.97 7.52 -38.05
N VAL A 580 19.07 6.54 -37.91
CA VAL A 580 18.90 5.81 -36.64
C VAL A 580 20.12 4.96 -36.30
N PHE A 581 20.70 4.24 -37.27
CA PHE A 581 21.93 3.47 -37.03
C PHE A 581 23.17 4.37 -36.91
N GLY A 582 23.25 5.48 -37.65
CA GLY A 582 24.35 6.44 -37.57
C GLY A 582 24.49 7.07 -36.18
N SER A 583 23.38 7.43 -35.53
CA SER A 583 23.40 7.92 -34.15
C SER A 583 23.84 6.86 -33.13
N ILE A 584 23.52 5.58 -33.36
CA ILE A 584 23.94 4.48 -32.47
C ILE A 584 25.46 4.22 -32.62
N SER A 585 25.98 4.20 -33.85
CA SER A 585 27.42 4.07 -34.10
C SER A 585 28.24 5.27 -33.60
N CYS A 586 27.66 6.47 -33.58
CA CYS A 586 28.34 7.66 -33.03
C CYS A 586 28.38 7.68 -31.50
N TRP A 587 27.48 6.95 -30.82
CA TRP A 587 27.50 6.83 -29.36
C TRP A 587 28.52 5.78 -28.90
N TYR A 588 28.63 4.65 -29.62
CA TYR A 588 29.60 3.59 -29.35
C TYR A 588 31.08 3.96 -29.66
N MET A 589 31.36 5.17 -30.19
CA MET A 589 32.71 5.71 -30.38
C MET A 589 33.05 6.87 -29.42
N ILE A 590 32.23 7.10 -28.39
CA ILE A 590 32.46 8.10 -27.34
C ILE A 590 32.76 7.40 -25.98
N GLU A 591 32.75 6.07 -25.94
CA GLU A 591 33.00 5.24 -24.75
C GLU A 591 34.27 4.35 -24.86
N ASP A 592 35.15 4.62 -25.85
CA ASP A 592 36.52 4.09 -26.00
C ASP A 592 37.54 5.25 -25.93
#